data_AF-G1Q3A0-F1
#
_entry.id   AF-G1Q3A0-F1
#
_cell.length_a   1.000
_cell.length_b   1.000
_cell.length_c   1.000
_cell.angle_alpha   90.00
_cell.angle_beta   90.00
_cell.angle_gamma   90.00
#
_symmetry.space_group_name_H-M   'P 1'
#
loop_
_entity.id
_entity.type
_entity.pdbx_description
1 polymer ?
#
loop_
_entity_poly.entity_id
_entity_poly.type
_entity_poly.pdbx_seq_one_letter_code
_entity_poly.pdbx_strand_id
1 'polypeptide(L)'
;LKSVSSYIQDVESCDSFKKTHDGTPICPCGAIANSMFNDTIILLYKINSSVYIKVPMLSRGITWWSDKFIKFQNPTSNDLPSAFAGTAKPPNWPKPIYELDEVDSGNNGFINEDFIVWMRTAAFPTFKKLHRQLHRVQHFTEGLPAGNYSFDITYNFPVTRFRGEKSVVLSTLTWSGGSSLFLGLAYTVTGAVTWLASFSMMAIHLMLAKRKMFFPN
;
A
#
# COMPACT_ATOMS: atom_id res chain seq x y z
N LEU A 1 -2.47 -16.38 -5.20
CA LEU A 1 -3.27 -15.61 -4.21
C LEU A 1 -4.68 -16.20 -4.17
N LYS A 2 -4.86 -17.38 -3.53
CA LYS A 2 -6.22 -17.82 -3.19
C LYS A 2 -6.75 -16.77 -2.21
N SER A 3 -7.93 -16.22 -2.51
CA SER A 3 -8.70 -15.37 -1.60
C SER A 3 -8.65 -15.99 -0.22
N VAL A 4 -8.49 -15.15 0.81
CA VAL A 4 -8.64 -15.53 2.22
C VAL A 4 -9.82 -16.48 2.31
N SER A 5 -9.54 -17.76 2.50
CA SER A 5 -10.55 -18.82 2.46
C SER A 5 -11.56 -18.49 3.55
N SER A 6 -12.86 -18.56 3.23
CA SER A 6 -13.94 -18.38 4.22
C SER A 6 -13.81 -19.38 5.39
N TYR A 7 -12.99 -20.40 5.22
CA TYR A 7 -12.61 -21.37 6.24
C TYR A 7 -11.29 -20.95 6.91
N ILE A 8 -11.41 -20.46 8.15
CA ILE A 8 -10.31 -20.02 9.01
C ILE A 8 -9.23 -21.11 9.23
N GLN A 9 -9.60 -22.38 9.07
CA GLN A 9 -8.74 -23.54 9.30
C GLN A 9 -8.09 -24.11 8.01
N ASP A 10 -8.41 -23.54 6.85
CA ASP A 10 -7.83 -23.94 5.56
C ASP A 10 -6.41 -23.35 5.39
N VAL A 11 -5.44 -24.04 5.98
CA VAL A 11 -4.03 -23.61 6.06
C VAL A 11 -3.09 -24.44 5.17
N GLU A 12 -3.62 -25.22 4.23
CA GLU A 12 -2.83 -26.18 3.43
C GLU A 12 -1.77 -25.48 2.57
N SER A 13 -2.08 -24.28 2.09
CA SER A 13 -1.17 -23.46 1.28
C SER A 13 -0.12 -22.67 2.07
N CYS A 14 -0.10 -22.77 3.41
CA CYS A 14 0.66 -21.89 4.30
C CYS A 14 2.01 -22.47 4.79
N ASP A 15 2.63 -23.39 4.05
CA ASP A 15 3.95 -24.00 4.31
C ASP A 15 4.29 -24.13 5.81
N SER A 16 5.29 -23.39 6.29
CA SER A 16 5.82 -23.43 7.66
C SER A 16 4.96 -22.70 8.69
N PHE A 17 4.05 -21.81 8.27
CA PHE A 17 3.22 -20.98 9.15
C PHE A 17 1.76 -21.48 9.21
N LYS A 18 1.56 -22.80 9.08
CA LYS A 18 0.23 -23.43 9.12
C LYS A 18 -0.29 -23.67 10.53
N LYS A 19 0.58 -24.11 11.44
CA LYS A 19 0.23 -24.55 12.79
C LYS A 19 1.34 -24.17 13.76
N THR A 20 0.96 -23.93 15.01
CA THR A 20 1.87 -23.75 16.14
C THR A 20 2.51 -25.10 16.50
N HIS A 21 3.56 -25.09 17.32
CA HIS A 21 4.21 -26.30 17.83
C HIS A 21 3.21 -27.27 18.52
N ASP A 22 2.17 -26.72 19.15
CA ASP A 22 1.12 -27.47 19.85
C ASP A 22 0.02 -28.04 18.91
N GLY A 23 0.18 -27.88 17.59
CA GLY A 23 -0.77 -28.39 16.59
C GLY A 23 -1.97 -27.48 16.30
N THR A 24 -2.15 -26.39 17.04
CA THR A 24 -3.20 -25.39 16.81
C THR A 24 -2.99 -24.66 15.47
N PRO A 25 -4.01 -24.53 14.60
CA PRO A 25 -3.89 -23.78 13.36
C PRO A 25 -3.63 -22.29 13.61
N ILE A 26 -2.72 -21.70 12.83
CA ILE A 26 -2.40 -20.28 12.93
C ILE A 26 -3.36 -19.49 12.04
N CYS A 27 -3.93 -18.41 12.59
CA CYS A 27 -4.78 -17.50 11.85
C CYS A 27 -4.42 -16.04 12.13
N PRO A 28 -4.08 -15.24 11.10
CA PRO A 28 -3.88 -15.60 9.68
C PRO A 28 -2.61 -16.45 9.47
N CYS A 29 -2.68 -17.48 8.62
CA CYS A 29 -1.51 -18.30 8.30
C CYS A 29 -0.61 -17.64 7.24
N GLY A 30 0.66 -18.08 7.19
CA GLY A 30 1.61 -17.70 6.13
C GLY A 30 2.63 -16.64 6.54
N ALA A 31 3.77 -16.64 5.83
CA ALA A 31 4.90 -15.75 6.12
C ALA A 31 4.57 -14.26 5.91
N ILE A 32 3.73 -13.94 4.92
CA ILE A 32 3.32 -12.56 4.63
C ILE A 32 2.56 -11.99 5.82
N ALA A 33 1.57 -12.73 6.34
CA ALA A 33 0.79 -12.28 7.49
C ALA A 33 1.67 -12.21 8.76
N ASN A 34 2.49 -13.23 9.02
CA ASN A 34 3.38 -13.23 10.19
C ASN A 34 4.39 -12.07 10.21
N SER A 35 4.76 -11.53 9.03
CA SER A 35 5.70 -10.40 8.92
C SER A 35 5.01 -9.04 8.83
N MET A 36 3.78 -8.90 9.35
CA MET A 36 3.04 -7.64 9.35
C MET A 36 3.80 -6.49 10.02
N PHE A 37 3.82 -5.34 9.35
CA PHE A 37 4.37 -4.10 9.87
C PHE A 37 3.55 -3.58 11.06
N ASN A 38 4.22 -3.25 12.17
CA ASN A 38 3.57 -2.89 13.44
C ASN A 38 4.22 -1.71 14.18
N ASP A 39 5.03 -0.89 13.50
CA ASP A 39 5.46 0.39 14.09
C ASP A 39 4.26 1.34 14.16
N THR A 40 4.24 2.21 15.16
CA THR A 40 3.28 3.32 15.22
C THR A 40 3.97 4.61 14.82
N ILE A 41 3.36 5.35 13.90
CA ILE A 41 3.91 6.59 13.35
C ILE A 41 2.94 7.73 13.66
N ILE A 42 3.39 8.71 14.42
CA ILE A 42 2.62 9.90 14.78
C ILE A 42 3.33 11.12 14.19
N LEU A 43 2.57 11.94 13.47
CA LEU A 43 3.06 13.20 12.92
C LEU A 43 2.65 14.35 13.84
N LEU A 44 3.63 15.15 14.25
CA LEU A 44 3.46 16.32 15.10
C LEU A 44 3.81 17.58 14.32
N TYR A 45 2.92 18.57 14.34
CA TYR A 45 3.15 19.91 13.79
C TYR A 45 3.61 20.85 14.89
N LYS A 46 4.74 21.52 14.67
CA LYS A 46 5.32 22.48 15.62
C LYS A 46 4.86 23.89 15.26
N ILE A 47 3.95 24.46 16.06
CA ILE A 47 3.48 25.84 15.89
C ILE A 47 4.52 26.83 16.42
N ASN A 48 4.99 26.59 17.64
CA ASN A 48 5.96 27.43 18.35
C ASN A 48 7.03 26.54 18.99
N SER A 49 8.09 27.12 19.58
CA SER A 49 9.21 26.38 20.20
C SER A 49 8.78 25.29 21.19
N SER A 50 7.64 25.47 21.86
CA SER A 50 7.17 24.59 22.95
C SER A 50 5.81 23.92 22.70
N VAL A 51 5.10 24.24 21.61
CA VAL A 51 3.73 23.75 21.36
C VAL A 51 3.68 22.86 20.14
N TYR A 52 3.25 21.62 20.35
CA TYR A 52 3.09 20.60 19.33
C TYR A 52 1.62 20.22 19.19
N ILE A 53 1.13 20.18 17.96
CA ILE A 53 -0.21 19.68 17.62
C ILE A 53 -0.07 18.34 16.93
N LYS A 54 -0.80 17.33 17.40
CA LYS A 54 -0.92 16.05 16.70
C LYS A 54 -1.69 16.26 15.40
N VAL A 55 -1.07 15.94 14.27
CA VAL A 55 -1.73 16.01 12.97
C VAL A 55 -2.79 14.90 12.92
N PRO A 56 -4.06 15.23 12.61
CA PRO A 56 -5.13 14.25 12.54
C PRO A 56 -4.94 13.41 11.27
N MET A 57 -4.73 12.11 11.46
CA MET A 57 -4.47 11.15 10.39
C MET A 57 -5.53 10.05 10.44
N LEU A 58 -6.14 9.74 9.30
CA LEU A 58 -7.12 8.67 9.14
C LEU A 58 -6.42 7.32 8.95
N SER A 59 -6.88 6.31 9.69
CA SER A 59 -6.56 4.89 9.49
C SER A 59 -7.55 4.19 8.55
N ARG A 60 -8.73 4.77 8.34
CA ARG A 60 -9.76 4.28 7.42
C ARG A 60 -9.63 4.89 6.02
N GLY A 61 -10.14 4.19 5.02
CA GLY A 61 -10.13 4.64 3.63
C GLY A 61 -8.77 4.55 2.95
N ILE A 62 -7.87 3.71 3.48
CA ILE A 62 -6.52 3.49 2.94
C ILE A 62 -6.46 2.25 2.03
N THR A 63 -7.54 1.47 1.98
CA THR A 63 -7.69 0.27 1.16
C THR A 63 -8.51 0.51 -0.11
N TRP A 64 -8.35 -0.37 -1.09
CA TRP A 64 -9.25 -0.41 -2.24
C TRP A 64 -10.61 -0.96 -1.82
N TRP A 65 -11.68 -0.39 -2.39
CA TRP A 65 -13.05 -0.80 -2.11
C TRP A 65 -13.27 -2.31 -2.35
N SER A 66 -12.75 -2.85 -3.46
CA SER A 66 -12.87 -4.28 -3.77
C SER A 66 -12.12 -5.18 -2.80
N ASP A 67 -10.95 -4.74 -2.31
CA ASP A 67 -10.21 -5.49 -1.29
C ASP A 67 -11.05 -5.54 0.01
N LYS A 68 -11.57 -4.39 0.47
CA LYS A 68 -12.32 -4.29 1.72
C LYS A 68 -13.69 -4.99 1.71
N PHE A 69 -14.44 -4.89 0.63
CA PHE A 69 -15.85 -5.32 0.60
C PHE A 69 -16.11 -6.62 -0.16
N ILE A 70 -15.17 -7.09 -0.99
CA ILE A 70 -15.36 -8.30 -1.80
C ILE A 70 -14.36 -9.38 -1.37
N LYS A 71 -13.07 -9.06 -1.37
CA LYS A 71 -12.01 -10.06 -1.24
C LYS A 71 -11.74 -10.51 0.20
N PHE A 72 -11.70 -9.57 1.13
CA PHE A 72 -11.48 -9.85 2.55
C PHE A 72 -12.81 -9.83 3.26
N GLN A 73 -13.11 -10.90 4.00
CA GLN A 73 -14.36 -11.04 4.73
C GLN A 73 -14.06 -11.66 6.10
N ASN A 74 -14.74 -11.15 7.11
CA ASN A 74 -14.74 -11.80 8.41
C ASN A 74 -15.67 -13.02 8.39
N PRO A 75 -15.43 -14.00 9.28
CA PRO A 75 -16.36 -15.11 9.49
C PRO A 75 -17.77 -14.60 9.86
N THR A 76 -18.78 -15.38 9.46
CA THR A 76 -20.19 -15.10 9.75
C THR A 76 -20.50 -15.38 11.23
N SER A 77 -20.11 -14.46 12.10
CA SER A 77 -20.36 -14.54 13.54
C SER A 77 -20.55 -13.15 14.12
N ASN A 78 -21.46 -13.01 15.08
CA ASN A 78 -21.67 -11.73 15.77
C ASN A 78 -20.52 -11.37 16.73
N ASP A 79 -19.76 -12.36 17.19
CA ASP A 79 -18.61 -12.17 18.08
C ASP A 79 -17.33 -12.70 17.42
N LEU A 80 -16.42 -11.79 17.10
CA LEU A 80 -15.16 -12.09 16.40
C LEU A 80 -14.25 -13.04 17.21
N PRO A 81 -13.96 -12.81 18.51
CA PRO A 81 -13.20 -13.74 19.33
C PRO A 81 -13.72 -15.18 19.27
N SER A 82 -15.03 -15.38 19.40
CA SER A 82 -15.66 -16.70 19.30
C SER A 82 -15.48 -17.32 17.92
N ALA A 83 -15.52 -16.52 16.85
CA ALA A 83 -15.29 -16.96 15.48
C ALA A 83 -13.89 -17.53 15.23
N PHE A 84 -12.90 -16.95 15.90
CA PHE A 84 -11.50 -17.36 15.83
C PHE A 84 -11.11 -18.37 16.94
N ALA A 85 -12.09 -18.88 17.70
CA ALA A 85 -11.84 -19.90 18.71
C ALA A 85 -11.17 -21.14 18.10
N GLY A 86 -10.19 -21.69 18.82
CA GLY A 86 -9.40 -22.83 18.34
C GLY A 86 -8.32 -22.46 17.32
N THR A 87 -8.05 -21.17 17.09
CA THR A 87 -6.88 -20.70 16.33
C THR A 87 -5.89 -19.95 17.19
N ALA A 88 -4.64 -19.92 16.75
CA ALA A 88 -3.56 -19.17 17.38
C ALA A 88 -3.18 -17.96 16.52
N LYS A 89 -2.77 -16.86 17.17
CA LYS A 89 -2.19 -15.71 16.47
C LYS A 89 -0.83 -16.07 15.85
N PRO A 90 -0.38 -15.36 14.81
CA PRO A 90 0.96 -15.55 14.28
C PRO A 90 2.05 -15.29 15.33
N PRO A 91 3.19 -16.00 15.29
CA PRO A 91 4.24 -15.89 16.30
C PRO A 91 4.73 -14.46 16.57
N ASN A 92 4.89 -13.64 15.53
CA ASN A 92 5.42 -12.28 15.66
C ASN A 92 4.35 -11.21 15.95
N TRP A 93 3.09 -11.61 16.12
CA TRP A 93 2.02 -10.66 16.37
C TRP A 93 1.90 -10.39 17.87
N PRO A 94 1.78 -9.13 18.32
CA PRO A 94 1.51 -8.84 19.73
C PRO A 94 0.09 -9.25 20.13
N LYS A 95 -0.87 -9.08 19.21
CA LYS A 95 -2.30 -9.28 19.42
C LYS A 95 -2.90 -10.18 18.34
N PRO A 96 -4.03 -10.85 18.59
CA PRO A 96 -4.74 -11.60 17.56
C PRO A 96 -5.42 -10.67 16.55
N ILE A 97 -5.82 -11.22 15.40
CA ILE A 97 -6.37 -10.45 14.28
C ILE A 97 -7.68 -9.71 14.59
N TYR A 98 -8.48 -10.23 15.51
CA TYR A 98 -9.75 -9.63 15.92
C TYR A 98 -9.60 -8.47 16.90
N GLU A 99 -8.38 -8.13 17.31
CA GLU A 99 -8.06 -7.07 18.30
C GLU A 99 -6.96 -6.13 17.79
N LEU A 100 -6.88 -5.94 16.46
CA LEU A 100 -5.87 -5.07 15.84
C LEU A 100 -6.18 -3.57 16.03
N ASP A 101 -7.46 -3.21 16.11
CA ASP A 101 -7.94 -1.84 16.29
C ASP A 101 -8.82 -1.76 17.56
N GLU A 102 -8.27 -1.15 18.62
CA GLU A 102 -8.99 -0.95 19.89
C GLU A 102 -10.00 0.21 19.83
N VAL A 103 -9.79 1.15 18.91
CA VAL A 103 -10.62 2.36 18.79
C VAL A 103 -11.89 2.05 18.03
N ASP A 104 -11.80 1.15 17.06
CA ASP A 104 -12.86 0.89 16.10
C ASP A 104 -13.08 -0.60 15.87
N SER A 105 -14.15 -1.12 16.49
CA SER A 105 -14.57 -2.51 16.34
C SER A 105 -14.91 -2.90 14.89
N GLY A 106 -15.31 -1.93 14.05
CA GLY A 106 -15.61 -2.15 12.63
C GLY A 106 -14.38 -2.34 11.73
N ASN A 107 -13.18 -2.12 12.25
CA ASN A 107 -11.90 -2.26 11.55
C ASN A 107 -11.06 -3.42 12.11
N ASN A 108 -11.71 -4.48 12.61
CA ASN A 108 -11.05 -5.67 13.17
C ASN A 108 -11.25 -6.93 12.31
N GLY A 109 -10.39 -7.92 12.52
CA GLY A 109 -10.38 -9.16 11.76
C GLY A 109 -9.69 -9.01 10.41
N PHE A 110 -10.09 -9.83 9.44
CA PHE A 110 -9.53 -9.81 8.08
C PHE A 110 -9.85 -8.52 7.31
N ILE A 111 -10.86 -7.77 7.74
CA ILE A 111 -11.25 -6.49 7.12
C ILE A 111 -10.46 -5.29 7.66
N ASN A 112 -9.54 -5.51 8.62
CA ASN A 112 -8.67 -4.45 9.13
C ASN A 112 -7.86 -3.83 7.97
N GLU A 113 -7.95 -2.51 7.82
CA GLU A 113 -7.38 -1.84 6.65
C GLU A 113 -5.85 -1.89 6.59
N ASP A 114 -5.17 -1.80 7.74
CA ASP A 114 -3.71 -1.95 7.82
C ASP A 114 -3.28 -3.36 7.41
N PHE A 115 -4.02 -4.38 7.85
CA PHE A 115 -3.81 -5.77 7.46
C PHE A 115 -4.00 -5.97 5.95
N ILE A 116 -5.08 -5.46 5.37
CA ILE A 116 -5.35 -5.56 3.93
C ILE A 116 -4.23 -4.90 3.11
N VAL A 117 -3.81 -3.68 3.49
CA VAL A 117 -2.71 -2.98 2.83
C VAL A 117 -1.43 -3.80 2.90
N TRP A 118 -1.15 -4.45 4.04
CA TRP A 118 0.01 -5.30 4.19
C TRP A 118 -0.06 -6.55 3.31
N MET A 119 -1.20 -7.24 3.30
CA MET A 119 -1.41 -8.48 2.53
C MET A 119 -1.32 -8.29 1.01
N ARG A 120 -1.43 -7.05 0.51
CA ARG A 120 -1.15 -6.73 -0.89
C ARG A 120 0.36 -6.81 -1.16
N THR A 121 0.80 -7.94 -1.69
CA THR A 121 2.21 -8.20 -2.03
C THR A 121 2.74 -7.15 -3.01
N ALA A 122 3.89 -6.55 -2.67
CA ALA A 122 4.60 -5.67 -3.58
C ALA A 122 5.33 -6.47 -4.67
N ALA A 123 5.44 -5.90 -5.87
CA ALA A 123 6.14 -6.54 -6.99
C ALA A 123 7.68 -6.41 -6.88
N PHE A 124 8.17 -5.47 -6.08
CA PHE A 124 9.59 -5.12 -5.96
C PHE A 124 10.04 -5.14 -4.48
N PRO A 125 11.32 -5.39 -4.20
CA PRO A 125 11.86 -5.43 -2.84
C PRO A 125 11.81 -4.07 -2.14
N THR A 126 12.02 -2.99 -2.89
CA THR A 126 11.81 -1.62 -2.41
C THR A 126 10.38 -1.21 -2.74
N PHE A 127 9.55 -1.09 -1.73
CA PHE A 127 8.13 -0.77 -1.89
C PHE A 127 7.66 0.26 -0.89
N LYS A 128 6.51 0.87 -1.20
CA LYS A 128 5.79 1.78 -0.31
C LYS A 128 4.40 1.23 -0.08
N LYS A 129 3.91 1.35 1.15
CA LYS A 129 2.54 1.01 1.53
C LYS A 129 1.91 2.24 2.18
N LEU A 130 0.65 2.51 1.84
CA LEU A 130 -0.08 3.62 2.43
C LEU A 130 -0.34 3.29 3.91
N HIS A 131 0.19 4.11 4.82
CA HIS A 131 -0.05 3.92 6.24
C HIS A 131 -1.25 4.75 6.69
N ARG A 132 -1.24 6.07 6.43
CA ARG A 132 -2.31 6.97 6.87
C ARG A 132 -2.59 8.03 5.84
N GLN A 133 -3.79 8.59 5.88
CA GLN A 133 -4.19 9.74 5.07
C GLN A 133 -4.44 10.96 5.96
N LEU A 134 -4.07 12.16 5.50
CA LEU A 134 -4.36 13.38 6.25
C LEU A 134 -5.88 13.60 6.38
N HIS A 135 -6.37 13.76 7.61
CA HIS A 135 -7.72 14.21 7.85
C HIS A 135 -7.77 15.73 7.72
N ARG A 136 -8.46 16.23 6.70
CA ARG A 136 -8.56 17.67 6.42
C ARG A 136 -9.56 18.37 7.33
N VAL A 137 -9.15 18.63 8.57
CA VAL A 137 -9.96 19.29 9.59
C VAL A 137 -9.14 20.35 10.33
N GLN A 138 -9.83 21.32 10.94
CA GLN A 138 -9.24 22.36 11.79
C GLN A 138 -8.10 23.12 11.09
N HIS A 139 -6.89 23.09 11.63
CA HIS A 139 -5.70 23.75 11.07
C HIS A 139 -5.18 23.11 9.77
N PHE A 140 -5.73 21.97 9.36
CA PHE A 140 -5.24 21.16 8.24
C PHE A 140 -6.24 21.04 7.08
N THR A 141 -7.22 21.95 6.98
CA THR A 141 -8.25 21.93 5.92
C THR A 141 -7.65 21.99 4.52
N GLU A 142 -6.65 22.86 4.32
CA GLU A 142 -5.94 23.04 3.04
C GLU A 142 -4.75 22.09 2.86
N GLY A 143 -4.50 21.20 3.84
CA GLY A 143 -3.35 20.30 3.85
C GLY A 143 -2.40 20.56 5.02
N LEU A 144 -1.15 20.14 4.86
CA LEU A 144 -0.10 20.42 5.84
C LEU A 144 0.44 21.84 5.62
N PRO A 145 0.24 22.79 6.55
CA PRO A 145 0.82 24.13 6.43
C PRO A 145 2.35 24.07 6.42
N ALA A 146 2.98 25.07 5.81
CA ALA A 146 4.43 25.19 5.83
C ALA A 146 4.93 25.42 7.26
N GLY A 147 5.91 24.62 7.68
CA GLY A 147 6.48 24.72 9.02
C GLY A 147 7.26 23.47 9.41
N ASN A 148 7.60 23.38 10.69
CA ASN A 148 8.39 22.29 11.22
C ASN A 148 7.49 21.14 11.67
N TYR A 149 7.84 19.93 11.24
CA TYR A 149 7.17 18.71 11.65
C TYR A 149 8.16 17.76 12.31
N SER A 150 7.64 16.90 13.17
CA SER A 150 8.42 15.84 13.80
C SER A 150 7.62 14.54 13.73
N PHE A 151 8.31 13.46 13.43
CA PHE A 151 7.74 12.12 13.52
C PHE A 151 8.12 11.53 14.87
N ASP A 152 7.10 11.13 15.61
CA ASP A 152 7.25 10.30 16.79
C ASP A 152 6.91 8.86 16.39
N ILE A 153 7.90 7.96 16.49
CA ILE A 153 7.82 6.59 15.95
C ILE A 153 8.12 5.61 17.08
N THR A 154 7.15 4.76 17.39
CA THR A 154 7.42 3.58 18.25
C THR A 154 7.89 2.43 17.39
N TYR A 155 9.13 2.01 17.61
CA TYR A 155 9.83 1.06 16.76
C TYR A 155 9.62 -0.39 17.22
N ASN A 156 8.71 -1.11 16.57
CA ASN A 156 8.33 -2.50 16.90
C ASN A 156 8.77 -3.52 15.84
N PHE A 157 9.12 -3.07 14.63
CA PHE A 157 9.45 -3.91 13.48
C PHE A 157 10.95 -3.88 13.16
N PRO A 158 11.79 -4.82 13.66
CA PRO A 158 13.22 -4.78 13.46
C PRO A 158 13.63 -5.22 12.04
N VAL A 159 14.33 -4.34 11.31
CA VAL A 159 14.84 -4.63 9.95
C VAL A 159 16.35 -4.87 9.88
N THR A 160 17.07 -4.62 10.97
CA THR A 160 18.54 -4.65 11.01
C THR A 160 19.11 -6.05 10.76
N ARG A 161 18.39 -7.11 11.18
CA ARG A 161 18.83 -8.51 11.02
C ARG A 161 19.03 -8.93 9.57
N PHE A 162 18.31 -8.31 8.64
CA PHE A 162 18.41 -8.57 7.21
C PHE A 162 18.93 -7.36 6.43
N ARG A 163 19.57 -6.41 7.13
CA ARG A 163 20.12 -5.17 6.55
C ARG A 163 19.07 -4.38 5.74
N GLY A 164 17.82 -4.41 6.18
CA GLY A 164 16.75 -3.63 5.58
C GLY A 164 16.76 -2.19 6.06
N GLU A 165 16.12 -1.32 5.28
CA GLU A 165 15.91 0.08 5.60
C GLU A 165 14.41 0.39 5.68
N LYS A 166 14.04 1.36 6.52
CA LYS A 166 12.67 1.85 6.65
C LYS A 166 12.67 3.36 6.55
N SER A 167 11.75 3.89 5.76
CA SER A 167 11.61 5.33 5.56
C SER A 167 10.14 5.72 5.58
N VAL A 168 9.84 6.87 6.19
CA VAL A 168 8.52 7.49 6.13
C VAL A 168 8.53 8.52 5.01
N VAL A 169 7.52 8.48 4.14
CA VAL A 169 7.41 9.40 3.00
C VAL A 169 6.05 10.08 3.05
N LEU A 170 6.05 11.40 3.09
CA LEU A 170 4.86 12.22 2.85
C LEU A 170 4.79 12.57 1.37
N SER A 171 3.64 12.32 0.77
CA SER A 171 3.40 12.65 -0.64
C SER A 171 1.99 13.18 -0.80
N THR A 172 1.85 14.17 -1.68
CA THR A 172 0.55 14.52 -2.27
C THR A 172 0.28 13.61 -3.46
N LEU A 173 -0.99 13.45 -3.80
CA LEU A 173 -1.43 12.73 -4.99
C LEU A 173 -1.93 13.74 -6.01
N THR A 174 -1.56 13.54 -7.27
CA THR A 174 -2.19 14.17 -8.42
C THR A 174 -3.11 13.16 -9.09
N TRP A 175 -3.86 13.60 -10.11
CA TRP A 175 -4.72 12.72 -10.91
C TRP A 175 -3.98 11.48 -11.46
N SER A 176 -2.72 11.65 -11.86
CA SER A 176 -1.87 10.56 -12.37
C SER A 176 -1.15 9.75 -11.27
N GLY A 177 -1.51 9.97 -10.00
CA GLY A 177 -0.95 9.26 -8.85
C GLY A 177 0.16 10.05 -8.14
N GLY A 178 1.22 9.36 -7.72
CA GLY A 178 2.38 9.99 -7.10
C GLY A 178 3.29 10.67 -8.12
N SER A 179 4.15 11.58 -7.66
CA SER A 179 5.14 12.24 -8.52
C SER A 179 6.08 11.20 -9.16
N SER A 180 6.02 11.05 -10.48
CA SER A 180 6.98 10.27 -11.26
C SER A 180 7.26 10.93 -12.60
N LEU A 181 8.54 11.16 -12.90
CA LEU A 181 8.99 11.73 -14.18
C LEU A 181 9.07 10.70 -15.31
N PHE A 182 9.05 9.41 -14.96
CA PHE A 182 9.24 8.31 -15.91
C PHE A 182 8.25 8.36 -17.07
N LEU A 183 6.96 8.50 -16.74
CA LEU A 183 5.91 8.47 -17.76
C LEU A 183 6.01 9.68 -18.69
N GLY A 184 6.28 10.86 -18.14
CA GLY A 184 6.49 12.08 -18.93
C GLY A 184 7.66 11.93 -19.91
N LEU A 185 8.82 11.47 -19.42
CA LEU A 185 9.99 11.22 -20.26
C LEU A 185 9.72 10.15 -21.33
N ALA A 186 9.05 9.05 -20.97
CA ALA A 186 8.71 7.99 -21.92
C ALA A 186 7.84 8.50 -23.08
N TYR A 187 6.83 9.32 -22.78
CA TYR A 187 6.00 9.95 -23.81
C TYR A 187 6.78 10.96 -24.65
N THR A 188 7.60 11.82 -24.05
CA THR A 188 8.41 12.80 -24.79
C THR A 188 9.38 12.12 -25.76
N VAL A 189 10.10 11.08 -25.31
CA VAL A 189 11.06 10.34 -26.16
C VAL A 189 10.33 9.60 -27.29
N THR A 190 9.25 8.88 -26.98
CA THR A 190 8.48 8.14 -27.99
C THR A 190 7.85 9.09 -29.02
N GLY A 191 7.34 10.24 -28.55
CA GLY A 191 6.82 11.29 -29.42
C GLY A 191 7.89 11.86 -30.36
N ALA A 192 9.09 12.16 -29.86
CA ALA A 192 10.19 12.66 -30.68
C ALA A 192 10.62 11.65 -31.76
N VAL A 193 10.73 10.37 -31.40
CA VAL A 193 11.11 9.30 -32.34
C VAL A 193 10.06 9.13 -33.45
N THR A 194 8.77 9.10 -33.08
CA THR A 194 7.69 8.96 -34.06
C THR A 194 7.56 10.18 -34.98
N TRP A 195 7.78 11.39 -34.46
CA TRP A 195 7.86 12.61 -35.25
C TRP A 195 8.99 12.56 -36.27
N LEU A 196 10.21 12.19 -35.86
CA LEU A 196 11.36 12.06 -36.76
C LEU A 196 11.11 11.02 -37.87
N ALA A 197 10.51 9.87 -37.52
CA ALA A 197 10.14 8.85 -38.49
C ALA A 197 9.07 9.34 -39.49
N SER A 198 8.09 10.12 -39.02
CA SER A 198 7.06 10.69 -39.89
C SER A 198 7.65 11.68 -40.90
N PHE A 199 8.53 12.60 -40.45
CA PHE A 199 9.20 13.54 -41.34
C PHE A 199 10.12 12.87 -42.35
N SER A 200 10.86 11.83 -41.94
CA SER A 200 11.72 11.09 -42.87
C SER A 200 10.90 10.36 -43.93
N MET A 201 9.80 9.69 -43.56
CA MET A 201 8.89 9.08 -44.53
C MET A 201 8.24 10.11 -45.46
N MET A 202 7.81 11.25 -44.93
CA MET A 202 7.25 12.34 -45.73
C MET A 202 8.26 12.88 -46.74
N ALA A 203 9.51 13.12 -46.32
CA ALA A 203 10.58 13.56 -47.20
C ALA A 203 10.85 12.55 -48.33
N ILE A 204 10.95 11.26 -48.00
CA ILE A 204 11.11 10.18 -48.98
C ILE A 204 9.93 10.15 -49.96
N HIS A 205 8.70 10.25 -49.46
CA HIS A 205 7.50 10.26 -50.31
C HIS A 205 7.51 11.43 -51.29
N LEU A 206 7.85 12.64 -50.83
CA LEU A 206 7.95 13.82 -51.71
C LEU A 206 9.06 13.69 -52.75
N MET A 207 10.21 13.10 -52.39
CA MET A 207 11.29 12.84 -53.34
C MET A 207 10.88 11.80 -54.40
N LEU A 208 10.18 10.74 -54.01
CA LEU A 208 9.66 9.72 -54.94
C LEU A 208 8.54 10.26 -55.83
N ALA A 209 7.62 11.08 -55.29
CA ALA A 209 6.56 11.74 -56.05
C ALA A 209 7.12 12.69 -57.12
N LYS A 210 8.15 13.48 -56.78
CA LYS A 210 8.87 14.33 -57.75
C LYS A 210 9.53 13.50 -58.85
N ARG A 211 10.13 12.35 -58.54
CA ARG A 211 10.70 11.45 -59.56
C ARG A 211 9.65 10.89 -60.53
N LYS A 212 8.44 10.56 -60.06
CA LYS A 212 7.34 10.11 -60.94
C LYS A 212 6.84 11.20 -61.89
N MET A 213 6.83 12.47 -61.49
CA MET A 213 6.44 13.58 -62.38
C MET A 213 7.49 13.90 -63.47
N PHE A 214 8.76 13.55 -63.25
CA PHE A 214 9.84 13.82 -64.23
C PHE A 214 9.90 12.78 -65.37
N PHE A 215 9.26 11.62 -65.19
CA PHE A 215 9.04 10.62 -66.24
C PHE A 215 7.52 10.40 -66.44
N PRO A 216 6.81 11.35 -67.05
CA PRO A 216 5.47 11.07 -67.55
C PRO A 216 5.61 10.16 -68.78
N ASN A 217 4.91 9.02 -68.76
CA ASN A 217 4.74 8.16 -69.94
C ASN A 217 4.12 8.94 -71.10
#